data_AF-A0A1Q6RCB2-F1
#
_entry.id   AF-A0A1Q6RCB2-F1
#
_cell.length_a   1.000
_cell.length_b   1.000
_cell.length_c   1.000
_cell.angle_alpha   90.00
_cell.angle_beta   90.00
_cell.angle_gamma   90.00
#
_symmetry.space_group_name_H-M   'P 1'
#
loop_
_entity.id
_entity.type
_entity.pdbx_description
1 polymer ?
#
loop_
_entity_poly.entity_id
_entity_poly.type
_entity_poly.pdbx_seq_one_letter_code
_entity_poly.pdbx_strand_id
1 'polypeptide(L)'
;MKIDVNRLELAMRYRGLSNKEAASVAGIQATLLSRIKARGSCSPATGRKLAQALGSDIIIHPGSEPSADAEAVWHEYLSQIKSLQLPPEDDVQPLELRIYAFVQARILPHWERLNIYQRRGFWLAKESFDARYAVERVKVCPAEIWCELLQRDLNEMSNKDATHINSIIVTVPGWSRAGKPMRFGPYGVQRGCIKCNNPAENR
;
A
#
# COMPACT_ATOMS: atom_id res chain seq x y z
N MET A 1 4.97 -0.06 -26.88
CA MET A 1 4.20 0.16 -25.64
C MET A 1 4.98 1.15 -24.79
N LYS A 2 4.39 2.28 -24.40
CA LYS A 2 5.06 3.27 -23.56
C LYS A 2 5.08 2.80 -22.11
N ILE A 3 6.19 3.05 -21.44
CA ILE A 3 6.41 2.70 -20.04
C ILE A 3 6.66 3.99 -19.27
N ASP A 4 5.93 4.18 -18.19
CA ASP A 4 6.20 5.21 -17.21
C ASP A 4 7.43 4.77 -16.41
N VAL A 5 8.58 5.34 -16.76
CA VAL A 5 9.87 5.00 -16.15
C VAL A 5 9.87 5.36 -14.67
N ASN A 6 9.18 6.42 -14.27
CA ASN A 6 9.12 6.84 -12.88
C ASN A 6 8.30 5.86 -12.04
N ARG A 7 7.14 5.42 -12.54
CA ARG A 7 6.35 4.37 -11.88
C ARG A 7 7.10 3.05 -11.83
N LEU A 8 7.83 2.71 -12.88
CA LEU A 8 8.71 1.53 -12.88
C LEU A 8 9.79 1.63 -11.80
N GLU A 9 10.52 2.75 -11.71
CA GLU A 9 11.54 2.95 -10.69
C GLU A 9 10.97 2.99 -9.27
N LEU A 10 9.82 3.62 -9.09
CA LEU A 10 9.11 3.68 -7.82
C LEU A 10 8.62 2.29 -7.39
N ALA A 11 8.06 1.52 -8.32
CA ALA A 11 7.63 0.14 -8.12
C ALA A 11 8.80 -0.78 -7.75
N MET A 12 10.00 -0.53 -8.29
CA MET A 12 11.22 -1.23 -7.92
C MET A 12 11.70 -0.81 -6.53
N ARG A 13 11.73 0.50 -6.25
CA ARG A 13 12.15 1.06 -4.96
C ARG A 13 11.27 0.58 -3.80
N TYR A 14 9.95 0.58 -3.97
CA TYR A 14 9.01 0.07 -2.96
C TYR A 14 9.21 -1.41 -2.63
N ARG A 15 9.73 -2.18 -3.58
CA ARG A 15 10.01 -3.61 -3.39
C ARG A 15 11.46 -3.89 -3.00
N GLY A 16 12.29 -2.84 -2.81
CA GLY A 16 13.71 -2.99 -2.52
C GLY A 16 14.51 -3.68 -3.64
N LEU A 17 14.00 -3.66 -4.88
CA LEU A 17 14.60 -4.41 -5.98
C LEU A 17 15.66 -3.56 -6.71
N SER A 18 16.86 -4.10 -6.83
CA SER A 18 17.84 -3.60 -7.79
C SER A 18 17.37 -3.81 -9.23
N ASN A 19 18.00 -3.12 -10.20
CA ASN A 19 17.71 -3.35 -11.63
C ASN A 19 17.92 -4.83 -12.04
N LYS A 20 18.89 -5.51 -11.44
CA LYS A 20 19.17 -6.92 -11.76
C LYS A 20 18.07 -7.83 -11.23
N GLU A 21 17.62 -7.60 -10.00
CA GLU A 21 16.55 -8.39 -9.37
C GLU A 21 15.21 -8.12 -10.03
N ALA A 22 14.86 -6.86 -10.29
CA ALA A 22 13.62 -6.50 -10.98
C ALA A 22 13.54 -7.14 -12.38
N ALA A 23 14.66 -7.19 -13.11
CA ALA A 23 14.73 -7.87 -14.40
C ALA A 23 14.54 -9.39 -14.25
N SER A 24 15.17 -9.98 -13.23
CA SER A 24 15.03 -11.40 -12.89
C SER A 24 13.58 -11.77 -12.55
N VAL A 25 12.93 -10.99 -11.69
CA VAL A 25 11.52 -11.17 -11.29
C VAL A 25 10.58 -11.05 -12.50
N ALA A 26 10.86 -10.11 -13.40
CA ALA A 26 10.10 -9.95 -14.65
C ALA A 26 10.45 -10.98 -15.73
N GLY A 27 11.40 -11.90 -15.50
CA GLY A 27 11.83 -12.90 -16.48
C GLY A 27 12.39 -12.27 -17.76
N ILE A 28 13.17 -11.20 -17.62
CA ILE A 28 13.86 -10.48 -18.69
C ILE A 28 15.34 -10.25 -18.35
N GLN A 29 16.16 -9.91 -19.35
CA GLN A 29 17.55 -9.56 -19.10
C GLN A 29 17.70 -8.16 -18.48
N ALA A 30 18.64 -8.00 -17.55
CA ALA A 30 18.93 -6.71 -16.91
C ALA A 30 19.34 -5.63 -17.92
N THR A 31 20.08 -5.99 -18.96
CA THR A 31 20.45 -5.09 -20.07
C THR A 31 19.24 -4.60 -20.87
N LEU A 32 18.17 -5.41 -20.94
CA LEU A 32 16.92 -5.01 -21.55
C LEU A 32 16.17 -4.02 -20.65
N LEU A 33 16.11 -4.27 -19.34
CA LEU A 33 15.48 -3.35 -18.39
C LEU A 33 16.16 -1.97 -18.41
N SER A 34 17.49 -1.91 -18.40
CA SER A 34 18.23 -0.65 -18.51
C SER A 34 17.89 0.13 -19.79
N ARG A 35 17.77 -0.57 -20.93
CA ARG A 35 17.35 0.06 -22.20
C ARG A 35 15.91 0.56 -22.16
N ILE A 36 15.01 -0.15 -21.49
CA ILE A 36 13.61 0.27 -21.33
C ILE A 36 13.53 1.54 -20.48
N LYS A 37 14.28 1.60 -19.38
CA LYS A 37 14.38 2.80 -18.55
C LYS A 37 14.91 4.01 -19.32
N ALA A 38 15.92 3.80 -20.17
CA ALA A 38 16.47 4.87 -21.00
C ALA A 38 15.51 5.34 -22.12
N ARG A 39 14.70 4.43 -22.68
CA ARG A 39 13.85 4.69 -23.86
C ARG A 39 12.38 4.98 -23.53
N GLY A 40 11.94 4.75 -22.30
CA GLY A 40 10.53 4.87 -21.89
C GLY A 40 9.57 3.98 -22.67
N SER A 41 10.06 2.90 -23.29
CA SER A 41 9.25 2.06 -24.17
C SER A 41 9.78 0.64 -24.30
N CYS A 42 8.87 -0.30 -24.57
CA CYS A 42 9.19 -1.69 -24.80
C CYS A 42 8.19 -2.39 -25.74
N SER A 43 8.46 -3.65 -26.08
CA SER A 43 7.51 -4.50 -26.81
C SER A 43 6.31 -4.88 -25.91
N PRO A 44 5.12 -5.13 -26.47
CA PRO A 44 3.94 -5.50 -25.68
C PRO A 44 4.15 -6.74 -24.79
N ALA A 45 4.90 -7.73 -25.29
CA ALA A 45 5.21 -8.94 -24.53
C ALA A 45 6.07 -8.64 -23.30
N THR A 46 7.10 -7.80 -23.45
CA THR A 46 7.94 -7.37 -22.33
C THR A 46 7.20 -6.46 -21.37
N GLY A 47 6.35 -5.56 -21.88
CA GLY A 47 5.50 -4.71 -21.06
C GLY A 47 4.56 -5.52 -20.16
N ARG A 48 3.93 -6.58 -20.69
CA ARG A 48 3.10 -7.49 -19.88
C ARG A 48 3.89 -8.21 -18.79
N LYS A 49 5.10 -8.68 -19.09
CA LYS A 49 5.98 -9.32 -18.09
C LYS A 49 6.34 -8.36 -16.96
N LEU A 50 6.72 -7.13 -17.30
CA LEU A 50 7.02 -6.08 -16.31
C LEU A 50 5.77 -5.72 -15.51
N ALA A 51 4.62 -5.60 -16.15
CA ALA A 51 3.35 -5.31 -15.47
C ALA A 51 2.94 -6.40 -14.49
N GLN A 52 3.13 -7.67 -14.87
CA GLN A 52 2.85 -8.80 -14.00
C GLN A 52 3.79 -8.86 -12.79
N ALA A 53 5.06 -8.50 -12.98
CA ALA A 53 6.08 -8.52 -11.92
C ALA A 53 6.05 -7.30 -11.00
N LEU A 54 5.78 -6.11 -11.56
CA LEU A 54 6.00 -4.82 -10.89
C LEU A 54 4.73 -3.97 -10.78
N GLY A 55 3.63 -4.40 -11.38
CA GLY A 55 2.35 -3.70 -11.39
C GLY A 55 2.00 -3.13 -12.77
N SER A 56 0.73 -3.23 -13.17
CA SER A 56 0.25 -2.78 -14.49
C SER A 56 0.25 -1.26 -14.68
N ASP A 57 0.37 -0.51 -13.59
CA ASP A 57 0.40 0.96 -13.56
C ASP A 57 1.63 1.56 -14.22
N ILE A 58 2.68 0.75 -14.47
CA ILE A 58 3.88 1.15 -15.22
C ILE A 58 3.62 1.32 -16.73
N ILE A 59 2.50 0.82 -17.26
CA ILE A 59 2.16 0.93 -18.68
C ILE A 59 1.37 2.23 -18.92
N ILE A 60 1.84 3.06 -19.84
CA ILE A 60 1.08 4.23 -20.30
C ILE A 60 0.12 3.78 -21.40
N HIS A 61 -1.19 3.90 -21.14
CA HIS A 61 -2.23 3.63 -22.12
C HIS A 61 -2.37 4.82 -23.09
N PRO A 62 -2.49 4.57 -24.41
CA PRO A 62 -2.75 5.63 -25.38
C PRO A 62 -4.04 6.39 -25.03
N GLY A 63 -3.98 7.72 -24.97
CA GLY A 63 -5.11 8.56 -24.56
C GLY A 63 -5.25 8.76 -23.04
N SER A 64 -4.34 8.20 -22.25
CA SER A 64 -4.22 8.43 -20.79
C SER A 64 -2.89 9.11 -20.44
N GLU A 65 -2.27 9.79 -21.42
CA GLU A 65 -1.06 10.57 -21.19
C GLU A 65 -1.43 11.72 -20.24
N PRO A 66 -0.71 11.91 -19.12
CA PRO A 66 -0.99 13.02 -18.21
C PRO A 66 -0.87 14.35 -18.97
N SER A 67 -1.72 15.34 -18.65
CA SER A 67 -1.50 16.69 -19.16
C SER A 67 -0.12 17.21 -18.73
N ALA A 68 0.43 18.19 -19.45
CA ALA A 68 1.70 18.81 -19.06
C ALA A 68 1.67 19.34 -17.61
N ASP A 69 0.53 19.86 -17.17
CA ASP A 69 0.31 20.30 -15.79
C ASP A 69 0.35 19.12 -14.80
N ALA A 70 -0.21 17.97 -15.16
CA ALA A 70 -0.14 16.76 -14.35
C ALA A 70 1.30 16.23 -14.29
N GLU A 71 2.05 16.21 -15.41
CA GLU A 71 3.48 15.85 -15.40
C GLU A 71 4.30 16.78 -14.50
N ALA A 72 4.05 18.08 -14.50
CA ALA A 72 4.74 19.04 -13.64
C ALA A 72 4.48 18.77 -12.15
N VAL A 73 3.21 18.54 -11.77
CA VAL A 73 2.83 18.14 -10.40
C VAL A 73 3.49 16.81 -10.00
N TRP A 74 3.58 15.86 -10.92
CA TRP A 74 4.26 14.58 -10.68
C TRP A 74 5.78 14.76 -10.49
N HIS A 75 6.42 15.63 -11.27
CA HIS A 75 7.86 15.90 -11.14
C HIS A 75 8.20 16.60 -9.82
N GLU A 76 7.36 17.55 -9.40
CA GLU A 76 7.48 18.20 -8.09
C GLU A 76 7.30 17.19 -6.95
N TYR A 77 6.28 16.32 -7.04
CA TYR A 77 6.05 15.22 -6.10
C TYR A 77 7.23 14.24 -6.01
N LEU A 78 7.82 13.83 -7.14
CA LEU A 78 8.98 12.94 -7.16
C LEU A 78 10.25 13.61 -6.60
N SER A 79 10.42 14.91 -6.82
CA SER A 79 11.50 15.70 -6.22
C SER A 79 11.40 15.68 -4.69
N GLN A 80 10.19 15.89 -4.16
CA GLN A 80 9.91 15.84 -2.72
C GLN A 80 10.18 14.44 -2.14
N ILE A 81 9.77 13.37 -2.83
CA ILE A 81 10.07 11.98 -2.43
C ILE A 81 11.58 11.70 -2.45
N LYS A 82 12.30 12.25 -3.43
CA LYS A 82 13.76 12.05 -3.55
C LYS A 82 14.53 12.85 -2.50
N SER A 83 14.00 13.98 -2.04
CA SER A 83 14.56 14.79 -0.95
C SER A 83 14.16 14.34 0.45
N LEU A 84 13.11 13.50 0.59
CA LEU A 84 12.79 12.86 1.86
C LEU A 84 13.93 11.90 2.25
N GLN A 85 14.73 12.30 3.25
CA GLN A 85 15.63 11.39 3.95
C GLN A 85 14.74 10.36 4.66
N LEU A 86 14.70 9.13 4.15
CA LEU A 86 14.14 8.03 4.90
C LEU A 86 14.97 7.85 6.18
N PRO A 87 14.35 7.53 7.32
CA PRO A 87 15.10 7.12 8.50
C PRO A 87 16.06 5.99 8.13
N PRO A 88 17.28 5.95 8.69
CA PRO A 88 18.23 4.86 8.45
C PRO A 88 17.57 3.50 8.72
N GLU A 89 18.00 2.44 8.01
CA GLU A 89 17.35 1.11 8.03
C GLU A 89 17.18 0.49 9.43
N ASP A 90 17.97 0.93 10.42
CA ASP A 90 17.89 0.53 11.83
C ASP A 90 16.83 1.30 12.66
N ASP A 91 16.15 2.29 12.09
CA ASP A 91 15.13 3.13 12.75
C ASP A 91 13.69 2.77 12.30
N VAL A 92 13.50 1.55 11.79
CA VAL A 92 12.16 1.01 11.57
C VAL A 92 11.56 0.70 12.93
N GLN A 93 10.69 1.60 13.40
CA GLN A 93 9.89 1.42 14.61
C GLN A 93 9.36 -0.04 14.69
N PRO A 94 9.44 -0.69 15.87
CA PRO A 94 8.92 -2.03 16.07
C PRO A 94 7.51 -2.19 15.49
N LEU A 95 7.23 -3.38 14.95
CA LEU A 95 5.95 -3.67 14.29
C LEU A 95 4.76 -3.32 15.20
N GLU A 96 4.92 -3.56 16.50
CA GLU A 96 3.98 -3.25 17.55
C GLU A 96 3.62 -1.76 17.56
N LEU A 97 4.61 -0.87 17.57
CA LEU A 97 4.39 0.58 17.59
C LEU A 97 3.74 1.07 16.30
N ARG A 98 4.14 0.49 15.16
CA ARG A 98 3.52 0.81 13.86
C ARG A 98 2.05 0.38 13.82
N ILE A 99 1.73 -0.80 14.35
CA ILE A 99 0.35 -1.29 14.47
C ILE A 99 -0.44 -0.39 15.42
N TYR A 100 0.14 0.02 16.56
CA TYR A 100 -0.53 0.92 17.51
C TYR A 100 -0.92 2.24 16.83
N ALA A 101 0.05 2.90 16.17
CA ALA A 101 -0.18 4.13 15.43
C ALA A 101 -1.23 3.95 14.32
N PHE A 102 -1.18 2.83 13.58
CA PHE A 102 -2.15 2.53 12.53
C PHE A 102 -3.55 2.30 13.08
N VAL A 103 -3.69 1.57 14.18
CA VAL A 103 -4.98 1.24 14.82
C VAL A 103 -5.64 2.49 15.40
N GLN A 104 -4.85 3.41 15.96
CA GLN A 104 -5.33 4.68 16.54
C GLN A 104 -5.57 5.78 15.49
N ALA A 105 -5.02 5.65 14.29
CA ALA A 105 -5.20 6.64 13.24
C ALA A 105 -6.66 6.79 12.82
N ARG A 106 -7.11 8.05 12.70
CA ARG A 106 -8.40 8.38 12.06
C ARG A 106 -8.37 8.00 10.58
N ILE A 107 -9.53 7.63 10.06
CA ILE A 107 -9.75 7.17 8.69
C ILE A 107 -10.86 7.97 8.03
N LEU A 108 -11.05 7.82 6.73
CA LEU A 108 -12.17 8.45 6.03
C LEU A 108 -13.53 7.83 6.44
N PRO A 109 -14.64 8.58 6.37
CA PRO A 109 -15.98 8.03 6.51
C PRO A 109 -16.24 6.93 5.48
N HIS A 110 -17.09 5.97 5.83
CA HIS A 110 -17.45 4.84 4.95
C HIS A 110 -16.24 4.04 4.44
N TRP A 111 -15.22 3.89 5.29
CA TRP A 111 -13.97 3.18 4.99
C TRP A 111 -14.19 1.81 4.35
N GLU A 112 -15.22 1.07 4.79
CA GLU A 112 -15.62 -0.23 4.26
C GLU A 112 -16.03 -0.23 2.78
N ARG A 113 -16.37 0.93 2.20
CA ARG A 113 -16.72 1.06 0.78
C ARG A 113 -15.49 1.29 -0.11
N LEU A 114 -14.36 1.70 0.48
CA LEU A 114 -13.15 1.99 -0.26
C LEU A 114 -12.42 0.70 -0.64
N ASN A 115 -11.96 0.62 -1.89
CA ASN A 115 -11.10 -0.47 -2.36
C ASN A 115 -9.65 -0.29 -1.87
N ILE A 116 -8.82 -1.33 -2.06
CA ILE A 116 -7.42 -1.33 -1.60
C ILE A 116 -6.60 -0.14 -2.12
N TYR A 117 -6.78 0.26 -3.37
CA TYR A 117 -6.01 1.36 -3.98
C TYR A 117 -6.36 2.70 -3.34
N GLN A 118 -7.66 2.96 -3.13
CA GLN A 118 -8.13 4.17 -2.46
C GLN A 118 -7.61 4.25 -1.02
N ARG A 119 -7.60 3.12 -0.30
CA ARG A 119 -7.10 3.05 1.08
C ARG A 119 -5.58 3.30 1.14
N ARG A 120 -4.80 2.69 0.25
CA ARG A 120 -3.35 2.95 0.13
C ARG A 120 -3.05 4.41 -0.21
N GLY A 121 -3.82 4.99 -1.15
CA GLY A 121 -3.73 6.41 -1.49
C GLY A 121 -4.00 7.32 -0.28
N PHE A 122 -4.99 6.99 0.55
CA PHE A 122 -5.23 7.70 1.80
C PHE A 122 -4.01 7.66 2.73
N TRP A 123 -3.38 6.50 2.93
CA TRP A 123 -2.22 6.40 3.84
C TRP A 123 -1.00 7.19 3.35
N LEU A 124 -0.81 7.28 2.03
CA LEU A 124 0.27 8.08 1.43
C LEU A 124 0.05 9.58 1.57
N ALA A 125 -1.19 10.04 1.43
CA ALA A 125 -1.55 11.46 1.46
C ALA A 125 -2.24 11.89 2.76
N LYS A 126 -2.16 11.08 3.83
CA LYS A 126 -2.94 11.24 5.07
C LYS A 126 -2.80 12.64 5.68
N GLU A 127 -1.59 13.20 5.62
CA GLU A 127 -1.29 14.54 6.16
C GLU A 127 -1.96 15.67 5.38
N SER A 128 -2.30 15.43 4.11
CA SER A 128 -2.99 16.40 3.24
C SER A 128 -4.51 16.34 3.38
N PHE A 129 -5.06 15.36 4.09
CA PHE A 129 -6.51 15.26 4.30
C PHE A 129 -6.96 16.14 5.47
N ASP A 130 -8.04 16.91 5.24
CA ASP A 130 -8.66 17.73 6.28
C ASP A 130 -9.21 16.84 7.40
N ALA A 131 -8.55 16.90 8.55
CA ALA A 131 -8.81 16.05 9.72
C ALA A 131 -10.24 16.16 10.24
N ARG A 132 -10.96 17.25 9.93
CA ARG A 132 -12.35 17.45 10.37
C ARG A 132 -13.34 16.46 9.77
N TYR A 133 -12.99 15.87 8.62
CA TYR A 133 -13.82 14.84 7.98
C TYR A 133 -13.41 13.42 8.38
N ALA A 134 -12.26 13.25 9.04
CA ALA A 134 -11.80 11.94 9.44
C ALA A 134 -12.61 11.42 10.64
N VAL A 135 -12.96 10.15 10.65
CA VAL A 135 -13.69 9.48 11.73
C VAL A 135 -12.77 8.56 12.51
N GLU A 136 -13.14 8.25 13.76
CA GLU A 136 -12.45 7.23 14.52
C GLU A 136 -12.68 5.85 13.92
N ARG A 137 -11.63 5.02 13.95
CA ARG A 137 -11.76 3.61 13.59
C ARG A 137 -12.41 2.83 14.74
N VAL A 138 -13.39 2.00 14.39
CA VAL A 138 -14.15 1.17 15.34
C VAL A 138 -13.86 -0.33 15.23
N LYS A 139 -13.27 -0.77 14.12
CA LYS A 139 -12.86 -2.16 13.87
C LYS A 139 -11.64 -2.21 12.95
N VAL A 140 -10.83 -3.25 13.08
CA VAL A 140 -9.67 -3.51 12.22
C VAL A 140 -9.43 -5.02 12.09
N CYS A 141 -8.94 -5.50 10.94
CA CYS A 141 -8.52 -6.90 10.78
C CYS A 141 -7.03 -7.02 10.40
N PRO A 142 -6.43 -8.22 10.55
CA PRO A 142 -5.03 -8.43 10.16
C PRO A 142 -4.75 -8.14 8.67
N ALA A 143 -5.72 -8.38 7.79
CA ALA A 143 -5.56 -8.10 6.37
C ALA A 143 -5.39 -6.60 6.09
N GLU A 144 -6.04 -5.71 6.85
CA GLU A 144 -5.83 -4.26 6.76
C GLU A 144 -4.40 -3.90 7.15
N ILE A 145 -3.89 -4.45 8.26
CA ILE A 145 -2.49 -4.25 8.67
C ILE A 145 -1.53 -4.76 7.60
N TRP A 146 -1.73 -5.98 7.11
CA TRP A 146 -0.85 -6.61 6.16
C TRP A 146 -0.78 -5.86 4.82
N CYS A 147 -1.93 -5.51 4.26
CA CYS A 147 -2.00 -4.93 2.93
C CYS A 147 -1.82 -3.41 2.91
N GLU A 148 -2.19 -2.70 3.98
CA GLU A 148 -2.17 -1.23 4.03
C GLU A 148 -0.98 -0.69 4.80
N LEU A 149 -0.67 -1.25 5.98
CA LEU A 149 0.48 -0.81 6.79
C LEU A 149 1.79 -1.45 6.32
N LEU A 150 1.78 -2.76 6.05
CA LEU A 150 2.98 -3.50 5.62
C LEU A 150 3.16 -3.52 4.10
N GLN A 151 2.14 -3.06 3.36
CA GLN A 151 2.13 -2.99 1.90
C GLN A 151 2.41 -4.32 1.19
N ARG A 152 2.04 -5.44 1.82
CA ARG A 152 2.26 -6.79 1.30
C ARG A 152 1.05 -7.33 0.53
N ASP A 153 1.27 -8.38 -0.26
CA ASP A 153 0.19 -9.08 -0.95
C ASP A 153 -0.57 -9.97 0.04
N LEU A 154 -1.91 -9.97 -0.03
CA LEU A 154 -2.74 -10.74 0.89
C LEU A 154 -2.45 -12.24 0.80
N ASN A 155 -2.08 -12.75 -0.37
CA ASN A 155 -1.79 -14.16 -0.60
C ASN A 155 -0.50 -14.63 0.11
N GLU A 156 0.36 -13.69 0.51
CA GLU A 156 1.57 -13.97 1.28
C GLU A 156 1.31 -14.04 2.79
N MET A 157 0.11 -13.67 3.25
CA MET A 157 -0.21 -13.65 4.67
C MET A 157 -0.53 -15.06 5.16
N SER A 158 0.27 -15.57 6.10
CA SER A 158 -0.02 -16.83 6.76
C SER A 158 -1.01 -16.67 7.93
N ASN A 159 -1.61 -17.78 8.37
CA ASN A 159 -2.41 -17.79 9.60
C ASN A 159 -1.60 -17.37 10.84
N LYS A 160 -0.29 -17.64 10.85
CA LYS A 160 0.61 -17.24 11.93
C LYS A 160 0.78 -15.71 11.95
N ASP A 161 0.93 -15.09 10.80
CA ASP A 161 0.99 -13.62 10.67
C ASP A 161 -0.30 -12.98 11.17
N ALA A 162 -1.45 -13.51 10.72
CA ALA A 162 -2.75 -13.00 11.15
C ALA A 162 -2.96 -13.14 12.67
N THR A 163 -2.49 -14.23 13.27
CA THR A 163 -2.56 -14.46 14.72
C THR A 163 -1.64 -13.50 15.47
N HIS A 164 -0.42 -13.31 14.99
CA HIS A 164 0.56 -12.39 15.57
C HIS A 164 0.08 -10.94 15.53
N ILE A 165 -0.43 -10.49 14.39
CA ILE A 165 -1.02 -9.16 14.25
C ILE A 165 -2.20 -8.97 15.21
N ASN A 166 -3.10 -9.96 15.31
CA ASN A 166 -4.22 -9.89 16.25
C ASN A 166 -3.76 -9.85 17.71
N SER A 167 -2.68 -10.56 18.08
CA SER A 167 -2.14 -10.47 19.45
C SER A 167 -1.57 -9.09 19.77
N ILE A 168 -1.06 -8.36 18.77
CA ILE A 168 -0.59 -6.98 18.94
C ILE A 168 -1.78 -6.01 19.02
N ILE A 169 -2.82 -6.19 18.20
CA ILE A 169 -3.96 -5.24 18.22
C ILE A 169 -4.67 -5.26 19.58
N VAL A 170 -4.80 -6.43 20.22
CA VAL A 170 -5.49 -6.56 21.52
C VAL A 170 -4.71 -5.98 22.70
N THR A 171 -3.42 -5.68 22.54
CA THR A 171 -2.64 -4.96 23.57
C THR A 171 -2.85 -3.45 23.48
N VAL A 172 -3.49 -2.95 22.42
CA VAL A 172 -3.90 -1.54 22.33
C VAL A 172 -5.07 -1.29 23.28
N PRO A 173 -4.96 -0.33 24.22
CA PRO A 173 -6.05 -0.01 25.14
C PRO A 173 -7.35 0.31 24.41
N GLY A 174 -8.45 -0.29 24.88
CA GLY A 174 -9.78 -0.11 24.29
C GLY A 174 -10.05 -0.93 23.03
N TRP A 175 -9.21 -1.90 22.69
CA TRP A 175 -9.44 -2.87 21.62
C TRP A 175 -9.57 -4.29 22.16
N SER A 176 -10.47 -5.08 21.56
CA SER A 176 -10.67 -6.49 21.89
C SER A 176 -10.96 -7.31 20.65
N ARG A 177 -10.81 -8.64 20.75
CA ARG A 177 -11.17 -9.54 19.65
C ARG A 177 -12.69 -9.55 19.47
N ALA A 178 -13.14 -9.44 18.22
CA ALA A 178 -14.54 -9.64 17.90
C ALA A 178 -14.97 -11.08 18.22
N GLY A 179 -16.14 -11.25 18.84
CA GLY A 179 -16.67 -12.58 19.16
C GLY A 179 -17.07 -13.40 17.93
N LYS A 180 -17.31 -12.74 16.80
CA LYS A 180 -17.72 -13.37 15.53
C LYS A 180 -16.95 -12.77 14.35
N PRO A 181 -16.71 -13.53 13.27
CA PRO A 181 -16.21 -12.98 12.02
C PRO A 181 -17.14 -11.89 11.47
N MET A 182 -16.57 -10.83 10.90
CA MET A 182 -17.31 -9.69 10.37
C MET A 182 -16.69 -9.17 9.07
N ARG A 183 -17.42 -8.32 8.34
CA ARG A 183 -16.97 -7.80 7.04
C ARG A 183 -16.01 -6.62 7.20
N PHE A 184 -14.88 -6.68 6.49
CA PHE A 184 -13.83 -5.64 6.44
C PHE A 184 -13.59 -5.19 4.99
N GLY A 185 -14.54 -4.41 4.46
CA GLY A 185 -14.47 -3.83 3.11
C GLY A 185 -13.96 -4.80 2.03
N PRO A 186 -12.85 -4.49 1.34
CA PRO A 186 -12.34 -5.30 0.24
C PRO A 186 -11.80 -6.67 0.67
N TYR A 187 -11.55 -6.89 1.97
CA TYR A 187 -11.02 -8.16 2.49
C TYR A 187 -12.12 -9.17 2.85
N GLY A 188 -13.39 -8.84 2.61
CA GLY A 188 -14.50 -9.76 2.86
C GLY A 188 -14.73 -10.04 4.35
N VAL A 189 -15.18 -11.25 4.68
CA VAL A 189 -15.45 -11.67 6.06
C VAL A 189 -14.16 -12.18 6.70
N GLN A 190 -13.74 -11.52 7.78
CA GLN A 190 -12.50 -11.83 8.51
C GLN A 190 -12.74 -11.91 10.02
N ARG A 191 -11.86 -12.60 10.73
CA ARG A 191 -11.69 -12.40 12.17
C ARG A 191 -10.87 -11.12 12.38
N GLY A 192 -11.25 -10.31 13.35
CA GLY A 192 -10.56 -9.05 13.64
C GLY A 192 -10.83 -8.56 15.04
N CYS A 193 -10.47 -7.31 15.28
CA CYS A 193 -10.64 -6.63 16.55
C CYS A 193 -11.60 -5.45 16.40
N ILE A 194 -12.27 -5.11 17.50
CA ILE A 194 -13.21 -4.01 17.63
C ILE A 194 -12.83 -3.14 18.82
N LYS A 195 -13.25 -1.88 18.79
CA LYS A 195 -13.09 -0.97 19.92
C LYS A 195 -14.12 -1.32 21.00
N CYS A 196 -13.69 -1.56 22.25
CA CYS A 196 -14.51 -2.02 23.36
C CYS A 196 -15.67 -1.07 23.75
N ASN A 197 -15.62 0.19 23.31
CA ASN A 197 -16.67 1.19 23.54
C ASN A 197 -17.58 1.40 22.31
N ASN A 198 -17.61 0.47 21.36
CA ASN A 198 -18.51 0.62 20.21
C ASN A 198 -19.95 0.33 20.64
N PRO A 199 -20.88 1.31 20.62
CA PRO A 199 -22.26 1.13 21.05
C PRO A 199 -23.07 0.13 20.19
N ALA A 200 -22.50 -0.39 19.11
CA ALA A 200 -23.15 -1.29 18.16
C ALA A 200 -23.19 -2.78 18.58
N GLU A 201 -22.54 -3.19 19.68
CA GLU A 201 -22.60 -4.59 20.18
C GLU A 201 -23.39 -4.80 21.48
N ASN A 202 -24.01 -3.74 22.03
CA ASN A 202 -24.97 -3.85 23.14
C ASN A 202 -26.44 -3.97 22.66
N ARG A 203 -26.68 -4.54 21.47
CA ARG A 203 -28.02 -4.83 20.95
C ARG A 203 -28.10 -6.20 20.32
#